data_AF-A0A8C2KV96-F1
#
_entry.id   AF-A0A8C2KV96-F1
#
_cell.length_a   1.000
_cell.length_b   1.000
_cell.length_c   1.000
_cell.angle_alpha   90.00
_cell.angle_beta   90.00
_cell.angle_gamma   90.00
#
_symmetry.space_group_name_H-M   'P 1'
#
loop_
_entity.id
_entity.type
_entity.pdbx_description
1 polymer ?
#
loop_
_entity_poly.entity_id
_entity_poly.type
_entity_poly.pdbx_seq_one_letter_code
_entity_poly.pdbx_strand_id
1 'polypeptide(L)'
;SCAGMSKLSMKEQSGCRKLLRLLPLDDLFALKDTVTNRLIAVESTREAIEAIITYSQDAEELLKRKKVHRDVIFKYLATEGVAMPPNSDKQQLIRRTTEHWSSGEVGIESQSLNTGQGLKCISSAHGLVLVAVAGTIHRDNACLGVFENVFGLIRSPMDNNRWKLKSVNMKVEAQSAITDRQVPVITYDSKELLSLCD
;
A
#
# COMPACT_ATOMS: atom_id res chain seq x y z
N SER A 1 2.87 -19.36 -30.73
CA SER A 1 2.69 -18.02 -31.33
C SER A 1 3.11 -16.99 -30.32
N CYS A 2 3.98 -16.06 -30.70
CA CYS A 2 4.87 -15.30 -29.82
C CYS A 2 4.11 -14.38 -28.86
N ALA A 3 3.96 -14.79 -27.61
CA ALA A 3 3.47 -13.92 -26.55
C ALA A 3 4.57 -12.89 -26.25
N GLY A 4 4.35 -11.63 -26.65
CA GLY A 4 5.16 -10.52 -26.20
C GLY A 4 5.09 -10.44 -24.69
N MET A 5 6.17 -10.84 -24.01
CA MET A 5 6.28 -10.68 -22.57
C MET A 5 6.39 -9.19 -22.28
N SER A 6 5.34 -8.58 -21.75
CA SER A 6 5.40 -7.22 -21.23
C SER A 6 6.54 -7.13 -20.23
N LYS A 7 7.41 -6.11 -20.35
CA LYS A 7 8.52 -5.93 -19.40
C LYS A 7 8.07 -5.42 -18.02
N LEU A 8 6.85 -4.90 -17.95
CA LEU A 8 6.22 -4.50 -16.70
C LEU A 8 6.06 -5.73 -15.77
N SER A 9 6.33 -5.54 -14.48
CA SER A 9 6.04 -6.53 -13.44
C SER A 9 4.54 -6.83 -13.33
N MET A 10 4.18 -7.97 -12.74
CA MET A 10 2.76 -8.32 -12.55
C MET A 10 1.96 -7.26 -11.78
N LYS A 11 2.58 -6.58 -10.81
CA LYS A 11 1.95 -5.47 -10.07
C LYS A 11 1.73 -4.25 -10.95
N GLU A 12 2.73 -3.86 -11.73
CA GLU A 12 2.61 -2.75 -12.68
C GLU A 12 1.53 -3.04 -13.73
N GLN A 13 1.48 -4.26 -14.28
CA GLN A 13 0.44 -4.65 -15.24
C GLN A 13 -0.97 -4.56 -14.62
N SER A 14 -1.14 -5.05 -13.40
CA SER A 14 -2.42 -5.00 -12.68
C SER A 14 -2.84 -3.56 -12.36
N GLY A 15 -1.91 -2.75 -11.85
CA GLY A 15 -2.12 -1.34 -11.56
C GLY A 15 -2.45 -0.52 -12.81
N CYS A 16 -1.69 -0.72 -13.89
CA CYS A 16 -1.96 -0.12 -15.19
C CYS A 16 -3.35 -0.50 -15.70
N ARG A 17 -3.75 -1.77 -15.63
CA ARG A 17 -5.08 -2.22 -16.08
C ARG A 17 -6.20 -1.50 -15.32
N LYS A 18 -6.07 -1.32 -14.01
CA LYS A 18 -7.05 -0.58 -13.20
C LYS A 18 -7.06 0.91 -13.54
N LEU A 19 -5.89 1.53 -13.66
CA LEU A 19 -5.75 2.95 -13.99
C LEU A 19 -6.31 3.27 -15.39
N LEU A 20 -6.01 2.44 -16.39
CA LEU A 20 -6.48 2.63 -17.77
C LEU A 20 -8.00 2.51 -17.90
N ARG A 21 -8.68 1.76 -17.01
CA ARG A 21 -10.15 1.71 -16.96
C ARG A 21 -10.79 2.99 -16.46
N LEU A 22 -10.03 3.87 -15.80
CA LEU A 22 -10.51 5.16 -15.35
C LEU A 22 -10.41 6.24 -16.45
N LEU A 23 -9.72 5.95 -17.55
CA LEU A 23 -9.62 6.87 -18.68
C LEU A 23 -10.90 6.87 -19.52
N PRO A 24 -11.32 8.04 -20.03
CA PRO A 24 -12.30 8.12 -21.11
C PRO A 24 -11.86 7.31 -22.33
N LEU A 25 -12.82 6.78 -23.10
CA LEU A 25 -12.53 5.94 -24.27
C LEU A 25 -11.63 6.65 -25.29
N ASP A 26 -11.91 7.92 -25.60
CA ASP A 26 -11.12 8.70 -26.57
C ASP A 26 -9.65 8.84 -26.14
N ASP A 27 -9.42 9.08 -24.84
CA ASP A 27 -8.07 9.21 -24.29
C ASP A 27 -7.35 7.87 -24.22
N LEU A 28 -8.07 6.78 -23.94
CA LEU A 28 -7.54 5.42 -23.96
C LEU A 28 -7.08 5.02 -25.37
N PHE A 29 -7.89 5.27 -26.40
CA PHE A 29 -7.54 4.96 -27.78
C PHE A 29 -6.38 5.83 -28.28
N ALA A 30 -6.37 7.13 -27.95
CA ALA A 30 -5.25 8.01 -28.28
C ALA A 30 -3.95 7.59 -27.58
N LEU A 31 -4.03 7.12 -26.34
CA LEU A 31 -2.90 6.57 -25.60
C LEU A 31 -2.39 5.29 -26.26
N LYS A 32 -3.31 4.37 -26.60
CA LYS A 32 -2.99 3.13 -27.31
C LYS A 32 -2.29 3.39 -28.64
N ASP A 33 -2.75 4.34 -29.45
CA ASP A 33 -2.11 4.67 -30.74
C ASP A 33 -0.68 5.16 -30.54
N THR A 34 -0.45 5.94 -29.49
CA THR A 34 0.87 6.46 -29.14
C THR A 34 1.81 5.35 -28.63
N VAL A 35 1.30 4.44 -27.81
CA VAL A 35 2.11 3.35 -27.21
C VAL A 35 2.41 2.25 -28.24
N THR A 36 1.48 1.97 -29.14
CA THR A 36 1.59 0.91 -30.15
C THR A 36 2.14 1.39 -31.49
N ASN A 37 2.49 2.68 -31.63
CA ASN A 37 2.85 3.31 -32.90
C ASN A 37 1.82 3.05 -34.02
N ARG A 38 0.53 2.96 -33.66
CA ARG A 38 -0.59 2.59 -34.56
C ARG A 38 -0.45 1.24 -35.28
N LEU A 39 0.45 0.36 -34.82
CA LEU A 39 0.71 -0.93 -35.47
C LEU A 39 -0.39 -1.97 -35.21
N ILE A 40 -1.29 -1.71 -34.26
CA ILE A 40 -2.34 -2.65 -33.84
C ILE A 40 -3.69 -2.00 -34.11
N ALA A 41 -4.55 -2.62 -34.92
CA ALA A 41 -5.94 -2.23 -35.00
C ALA A 41 -6.68 -2.85 -33.82
N VAL A 42 -7.38 -2.03 -33.04
CA VAL A 42 -8.06 -2.49 -31.82
C VAL A 42 -9.44 -1.88 -31.78
N GLU A 43 -10.46 -2.71 -31.62
CA GLU A 43 -11.86 -2.28 -31.70
C GLU A 43 -12.53 -2.24 -30.31
N SER A 44 -11.95 -2.92 -29.32
CA SER A 44 -12.51 -2.99 -27.97
C SER A 44 -11.64 -2.32 -26.91
N THR A 45 -12.28 -1.78 -25.87
CA THR A 45 -11.62 -1.21 -24.68
C THR A 45 -10.66 -2.21 -24.03
N ARG A 46 -11.04 -3.49 -23.96
CA ARG A 46 -10.25 -4.53 -23.32
C ARG A 46 -8.95 -4.76 -24.08
N GLU A 47 -9.04 -4.96 -25.39
CA GLU A 47 -7.87 -5.16 -26.22
C GLU A 47 -6.98 -3.91 -26.25
N ALA A 48 -7.56 -2.70 -26.16
CA ALA A 48 -6.77 -1.47 -26.14
C ALA A 48 -5.91 -1.39 -24.87
N ILE A 49 -6.48 -1.78 -23.73
CA ILE A 49 -5.75 -1.88 -22.45
C ILE A 49 -4.63 -2.92 -22.55
N GLU A 50 -4.92 -4.12 -23.05
CA GLU A 50 -3.91 -5.17 -23.18
C GLU A 50 -2.80 -4.76 -24.15
N ALA A 51 -3.14 -4.14 -25.28
CA ALA A 51 -2.17 -3.60 -26.23
C ALA A 51 -1.26 -2.54 -25.58
N ILE A 52 -1.80 -1.63 -24.79
CA ILE A 52 -0.99 -0.65 -24.04
C ILE A 52 -0.04 -1.38 -23.08
N ILE A 53 -0.53 -2.34 -22.30
CA ILE A 53 0.28 -3.06 -21.31
C ILE A 53 1.39 -3.87 -22.00
N THR A 54 1.09 -4.56 -23.10
CA THR A 54 2.05 -5.38 -23.85
C THR A 54 3.17 -4.55 -24.48
N TYR A 55 2.86 -3.36 -24.99
CA TYR A 55 3.84 -2.52 -25.70
C TYR A 55 4.52 -1.51 -24.76
N SER A 56 4.05 -1.37 -23.52
CA SER A 56 4.71 -0.54 -22.51
C SER A 56 5.94 -1.24 -21.93
N GLN A 57 7.07 -0.55 -21.95
CA GLN A 57 8.33 -1.04 -21.38
C GLN A 57 8.60 -0.47 -19.98
N ASP A 58 8.02 0.69 -19.68
CA ASP A 58 8.25 1.46 -18.47
C ASP A 58 6.92 2.08 -18.00
N ALA A 59 6.56 1.81 -16.74
CA ALA A 59 5.33 2.27 -16.13
C ALA A 59 5.33 3.79 -15.88
N GLU A 60 6.47 4.36 -15.51
CA GLU A 60 6.64 5.78 -15.26
C GLU A 60 6.47 6.59 -16.56
N GLU A 61 7.08 6.14 -17.65
CA GLU A 61 6.92 6.75 -18.97
C GLU A 61 5.46 6.69 -19.46
N LEU A 62 4.74 5.60 -19.16
CA LEU A 62 3.33 5.49 -19.46
C LEU A 62 2.52 6.57 -18.74
N LEU A 63 2.74 6.76 -17.44
CA LEU A 63 2.04 7.76 -16.63
C LEU A 63 2.41 9.21 -16.99
N LYS A 64 3.61 9.44 -17.51
CA LYS A 64 4.04 10.77 -17.99
C LYS A 64 3.28 11.23 -19.24
N ARG A 65 2.71 10.31 -20.04
CA ARG A 65 2.01 10.66 -21.29
C ARG A 65 0.85 11.63 -21.06
N LYS A 66 0.61 12.51 -22.03
CA LYS A 66 -0.35 13.64 -21.92
C LYS A 66 -1.78 13.19 -21.63
N LYS A 67 -2.17 12.02 -22.12
CA LYS A 67 -3.51 11.45 -21.94
C LYS A 67 -3.76 10.87 -20.55
N VAL A 68 -2.71 10.63 -19.77
CA VAL A 68 -2.84 10.24 -18.37
C VAL A 68 -2.85 11.52 -17.53
N HIS A 69 -4.02 12.01 -17.19
CA HIS A 69 -4.18 13.26 -16.44
C HIS A 69 -3.96 13.08 -14.92
N ARG A 70 -3.60 14.17 -14.24
CA ARG A 70 -3.37 14.21 -12.78
C ARG A 70 -4.53 13.60 -12.00
N ASP A 71 -5.76 13.98 -12.34
CA ASP A 71 -6.95 13.55 -11.60
C ASP A 71 -7.25 12.06 -11.77
N VAL A 72 -6.85 11.47 -12.91
CA VAL A 72 -6.96 10.01 -13.14
C VAL A 72 -6.01 9.26 -12.22
N ILE A 73 -4.76 9.71 -12.11
CA ILE A 73 -3.76 9.11 -11.21
C ILE A 73 -4.18 9.32 -9.74
N PHE A 74 -4.66 10.51 -9.40
CA PHE A 74 -5.17 10.82 -8.06
C PHE A 74 -6.34 9.92 -7.67
N LYS A 75 -7.33 9.78 -8.56
CA LYS A 75 -8.49 8.90 -8.37
C LYS A 75 -8.08 7.43 -8.25
N TYR A 76 -7.11 6.98 -9.06
CA TYR A 76 -6.55 5.64 -8.96
C TYR A 76 -5.93 5.39 -7.57
N LEU A 77 -5.02 6.25 -7.12
CA LEU A 77 -4.37 6.12 -5.81
C LEU A 77 -5.37 6.10 -4.66
N ALA A 78 -6.38 6.98 -4.69
CA ALA A 78 -7.45 7.00 -3.71
C ALA A 78 -8.26 5.68 -3.70
N THR A 79 -8.54 5.10 -4.87
CA THR A 79 -9.23 3.82 -5.00
C THR A 79 -8.40 2.65 -4.46
N GLU A 80 -7.07 2.73 -4.56
CA GLU A 80 -6.15 1.74 -4.00
C GLU A 80 -5.81 2.00 -2.52
N GLY A 81 -6.45 2.98 -1.87
CA GLY A 81 -6.24 3.31 -0.46
C GLY A 81 -4.95 4.10 -0.17
N VAL A 82 -4.31 4.66 -1.20
CA VAL A 82 -3.13 5.52 -1.06
C VAL A 82 -3.60 6.98 -0.97
N ALA A 83 -3.60 7.53 0.24
CA ALA A 83 -3.94 8.93 0.47
C ALA A 83 -2.86 9.86 -0.10
N MET A 84 -3.29 10.85 -0.89
CA MET A 84 -2.44 11.92 -1.42
C MET A 84 -3.06 13.29 -1.13
N PRO A 85 -2.25 14.31 -0.83
CA PRO A 85 -2.73 15.69 -0.73
C PRO A 85 -3.47 16.14 -2.01
N PRO A 86 -4.59 16.87 -1.91
CA PRO A 86 -5.36 17.30 -3.09
C PRO A 86 -4.57 18.26 -3.99
N ASN A 87 -3.59 18.97 -3.42
CA ASN A 87 -2.66 19.87 -4.13
C ASN A 87 -1.45 19.14 -4.75
N SER A 88 -1.35 17.81 -4.64
CA SER A 88 -0.24 17.07 -5.22
C SER A 88 -0.19 17.23 -6.74
N ASP A 89 0.99 17.54 -7.25
CA ASP A 89 1.23 17.70 -8.68
C ASP A 89 1.33 16.33 -9.39
N LYS A 90 1.32 16.34 -10.73
CA LYS A 90 1.35 15.11 -11.52
C LYS A 90 2.62 14.29 -11.26
N GLN A 91 3.78 14.92 -11.06
CA GLN A 91 5.04 14.20 -10.85
C GLN A 91 5.04 13.48 -9.49
N GLN A 92 4.53 14.12 -8.44
CA GLN A 92 4.37 13.51 -7.12
C GLN A 92 3.46 12.29 -7.17
N LEU A 93 2.34 12.39 -7.89
CA LEU A 93 1.41 11.26 -8.06
C LEU A 93 2.02 10.12 -8.87
N ILE A 94 2.77 10.44 -9.93
CA ILE A 94 3.51 9.44 -10.73
C ILE A 94 4.51 8.70 -9.84
N ARG A 95 5.38 9.44 -9.14
CA ARG A 95 6.39 8.86 -8.24
C ARG A 95 5.74 7.93 -7.23
N ARG A 96 4.66 8.37 -6.57
CA ARG A 96 3.95 7.56 -5.57
C ARG A 96 3.31 6.31 -6.17
N THR A 97 2.82 6.40 -7.40
CA THR A 97 2.23 5.28 -8.15
C THR A 97 3.30 4.25 -8.52
N THR A 98 4.44 4.70 -9.04
CA THR A 98 5.56 3.82 -9.36
C THR A 98 6.06 3.13 -8.09
N GLU A 99 6.27 3.85 -6.99
CA GLU A 99 6.63 3.27 -5.68
C GLU A 99 5.59 2.21 -5.22
N HIS A 100 4.30 2.49 -5.41
CA HIS A 100 3.24 1.54 -5.08
C HIS A 100 3.33 0.25 -5.92
N TRP A 101 3.67 0.36 -7.20
CA TRP A 101 3.76 -0.78 -8.13
C TRP A 101 5.08 -1.55 -8.02
N SER A 102 6.20 -0.85 -7.79
CA SER A 102 7.55 -1.40 -7.63
C SER A 102 7.76 -2.09 -6.28
N SER A 103 6.83 -1.95 -5.35
CA SER A 103 6.83 -2.76 -4.13
C SER A 103 6.68 -4.25 -4.50
N GLY A 104 7.77 -4.96 -4.79
CA GLY A 104 7.78 -6.42 -4.68
C GLY A 104 7.50 -6.73 -3.21
N GLU A 105 6.41 -7.45 -2.94
CA GLU A 105 5.91 -7.69 -1.58
C GLU A 105 5.41 -6.40 -0.90
N VAL A 106 4.46 -6.53 0.02
CA VAL A 106 4.31 -5.49 1.05
C VAL A 106 5.43 -5.78 2.05
N GLY A 107 6.67 -5.55 1.61
CA GLY A 107 7.71 -5.14 2.52
C GLY A 107 7.30 -3.75 2.98
N ILE A 108 6.70 -3.68 4.16
CA ILE A 108 6.75 -2.44 4.95
C ILE A 108 8.22 -2.36 5.34
N GLU A 109 9.03 -1.81 4.45
CA GLU A 109 10.45 -1.61 4.67
C GLU A 109 10.57 -0.53 5.75
N SER A 110 10.92 -0.99 6.96
CA SER A 110 11.86 -0.36 7.89
C SER A 110 11.82 1.17 7.98
N GLN A 111 10.65 1.77 8.01
CA GLN A 111 10.48 3.04 8.69
C GLN A 111 9.86 2.71 10.02
N SER A 112 10.62 2.97 11.09
CA SER A 112 10.03 3.41 12.33
C SER A 112 9.08 4.54 11.95
N LEU A 113 7.81 4.22 11.67
CA LEU A 113 6.73 5.19 11.66
C LEU A 113 6.65 5.65 13.11
N ASN A 114 7.55 6.57 13.48
CA ASN A 114 7.53 7.31 14.73
C ASN A 114 6.37 8.32 14.68
N THR A 115 5.20 7.87 14.25
CA THR A 115 3.92 8.51 14.50
C THR A 115 3.57 8.24 15.97
N GLY A 116 4.32 8.90 16.87
CA GLY A 116 4.18 8.78 18.32
C GLY A 116 4.82 7.54 18.93
N GLN A 117 5.11 7.58 20.23
CA GLN A 117 5.69 6.48 21.01
C GLN A 117 4.73 5.27 21.19
N GLY A 118 3.51 5.34 20.65
CA GLY A 118 2.43 4.38 20.89
C GLY A 118 2.12 3.42 19.74
N LEU A 119 2.90 3.41 18.65
CA LEU A 119 2.70 2.49 17.51
C LEU A 119 4.04 2.03 16.92
N LYS A 120 4.17 0.72 16.67
CA LYS A 120 5.35 0.11 16.04
C LYS A 120 4.92 -1.07 15.19
N CYS A 121 5.49 -1.22 14.00
CA CYS A 121 5.13 -2.27 13.06
C CYS A 121 6.38 -2.94 12.50
N ILE A 122 6.38 -4.27 12.38
CA ILE A 122 7.41 -5.01 11.66
C ILE A 122 6.78 -6.11 10.79
N SER A 123 7.47 -6.53 9.73
CA SER A 123 7.08 -7.64 8.88
C SER A 123 8.18 -8.69 8.82
N SER A 124 7.81 -9.95 9.02
CA SER A 124 8.69 -11.10 8.83
C SER A 124 8.73 -11.52 7.36
N ALA A 125 9.86 -12.08 6.93
CA ALA A 125 10.03 -12.68 5.60
C ALA A 125 9.00 -13.79 5.30
N HIS A 126 8.44 -14.42 6.34
CA HIS A 126 7.43 -15.47 6.21
C HIS A 126 6.00 -14.93 6.01
N GLY A 127 5.82 -13.62 5.82
CA GLY A 127 4.52 -13.00 5.53
C GLY A 127 3.65 -12.69 6.76
N LEU A 128 4.21 -12.83 7.95
CA LEU A 128 3.59 -12.39 9.20
C LEU A 128 3.90 -10.90 9.44
N VAL A 129 2.87 -10.11 9.73
CA VAL A 129 2.99 -8.69 10.08
C VAL A 129 2.66 -8.51 11.55
N LEU A 130 3.57 -7.92 12.32
CA LEU A 130 3.34 -7.59 13.73
C LEU A 130 3.04 -6.10 13.87
N VAL A 131 1.95 -5.78 14.56
CA VAL A 131 1.52 -4.42 14.88
C VAL A 131 1.46 -4.28 16.40
N ALA A 132 2.42 -3.56 16.98
CA ALA A 132 2.43 -3.18 18.38
C ALA A 132 1.78 -1.81 18.59
N VAL A 133 0.92 -1.71 19.59
CA VAL A 133 0.23 -0.48 20.00
C VAL A 133 0.34 -0.30 21.50
N ALA A 134 0.52 0.93 21.99
CA ALA A 134 0.42 1.27 23.41
C ALA A 134 -0.72 2.26 23.64
N GLY A 135 -1.45 2.11 24.74
CA GLY A 135 -2.58 2.97 25.08
C GLY A 135 -2.93 2.93 26.56
N THR A 136 -4.01 3.62 26.94
CA THR A 136 -4.53 3.61 28.32
C THR A 136 -5.83 2.80 28.40
N ILE A 137 -6.03 2.13 29.54
CA ILE A 137 -7.27 1.43 29.88
C ILE A 137 -8.08 2.36 30.77
N HIS A 138 -9.28 2.75 30.34
CA HIS A 138 -10.16 3.60 31.13
C HIS A 138 -11.44 2.84 31.53
N ARG A 139 -11.95 3.12 32.72
CA ARG A 139 -13.33 2.79 33.13
C ARG A 139 -13.98 4.08 33.60
N ASP A 140 -15.07 4.44 32.95
CA ASP A 140 -15.71 5.75 33.10
C ASP A 140 -14.69 6.89 32.88
N ASN A 141 -14.52 7.77 33.87
CA ASN A 141 -13.55 8.88 33.83
C ASN A 141 -12.22 8.54 34.55
N ALA A 142 -12.02 7.28 34.94
CA ALA A 142 -10.81 6.84 35.64
C ALA A 142 -9.89 6.07 34.69
N CYS A 143 -8.64 6.53 34.56
CA CYS A 143 -7.57 5.77 33.92
C CYS A 143 -7.12 4.67 34.89
N LEU A 144 -7.31 3.41 34.48
CA LEU A 144 -6.96 2.21 35.26
C LEU A 144 -5.52 1.77 35.04
N GLY A 145 -4.88 2.21 33.95
CA GLY A 145 -3.53 1.78 33.60
C GLY A 145 -3.19 2.00 32.15
N VAL A 146 -2.03 1.48 31.75
CA VAL A 146 -1.55 1.43 30.37
C VAL A 146 -1.53 0.01 29.86
N PHE A 147 -1.61 -0.16 28.55
CA PHE A 147 -1.45 -1.44 27.89
C PHE A 147 -0.53 -1.33 26.68
N GLU A 148 0.11 -2.44 26.36
CA GLU A 148 0.82 -2.68 25.11
C GLU A 148 0.23 -3.94 24.47
N ASN A 149 -0.22 -3.85 23.22
CA ASN A 149 -0.79 -4.96 22.47
C ASN A 149 -0.02 -5.17 21.17
N VAL A 150 0.45 -6.39 20.93
CA VAL A 150 1.07 -6.81 19.67
C VAL A 150 0.12 -7.76 18.94
N PHE A 151 -0.25 -7.41 17.73
CA PHE A 151 -1.11 -8.20 16.86
C PHE A 151 -0.28 -8.83 15.74
N GLY A 152 -0.29 -10.15 15.63
CA GLY A 152 0.25 -10.87 14.48
C GLY A 152 -0.82 -11.08 13.42
N LEU A 153 -0.59 -10.54 12.23
CA LEU A 153 -1.51 -10.53 11.11
C LEU A 153 -0.92 -11.28 9.91
N ILE A 154 -1.72 -12.17 9.31
CA ILE A 154 -1.39 -12.80 8.03
C ILE A 154 -2.33 -12.28 6.96
N ARG A 155 -1.79 -11.85 5.82
CA ARG A 155 -2.59 -11.45 4.66
C ARG A 155 -3.20 -12.68 3.97
N SER A 156 -4.47 -12.60 3.62
CA SER A 156 -5.14 -13.64 2.83
C SER A 156 -4.58 -13.67 1.40
N PRO A 157 -4.21 -14.85 0.86
CA PRO A 157 -3.69 -14.95 -0.52
C PRO A 157 -4.69 -14.53 -1.61
N MET A 158 -5.99 -14.65 -1.33
CA MET A 158 -7.06 -14.47 -2.32
C MET A 158 -7.65 -13.05 -2.32
N ASP A 159 -7.36 -12.25 -1.28
CA ASP A 159 -7.97 -10.94 -1.07
C ASP A 159 -6.94 -9.99 -0.44
N ASN A 160 -6.45 -9.05 -1.25
CA ASN A 160 -5.33 -8.19 -0.91
C ASN A 160 -5.55 -7.29 0.33
N ASN A 161 -6.79 -7.10 0.78
CA ASN A 161 -7.08 -6.30 1.97
C ASN A 161 -7.69 -7.10 3.13
N ARG A 162 -7.63 -8.43 3.05
CA ARG A 162 -8.13 -9.30 4.12
C ARG A 162 -6.99 -9.79 4.97
N TRP A 163 -7.02 -9.41 6.24
CA TRP A 163 -6.04 -9.83 7.24
C TRP A 163 -6.68 -10.78 8.22
N LYS A 164 -5.96 -11.84 8.59
CA LYS A 164 -6.35 -12.77 9.64
C LYS A 164 -5.45 -12.58 10.84
N LEU A 165 -6.06 -12.59 12.02
CA LEU A 165 -5.34 -12.55 13.29
C LEU A 165 -4.71 -13.93 13.54
N LYS A 166 -3.38 -13.98 13.62
CA LYS A 166 -2.59 -15.18 13.96
C LYS A 166 -2.30 -15.22 15.46
N SER A 167 -1.88 -14.09 16.03
CA SER A 167 -1.48 -13.98 17.44
C SER A 167 -1.88 -12.64 18.04
N VAL A 168 -2.05 -12.63 19.35
CA VAL A 168 -2.24 -11.44 20.18
C VAL A 168 -1.38 -11.59 21.41
N ASN A 169 -0.48 -10.64 21.65
CA ASN A 169 0.32 -10.55 22.86
C ASN A 169 -0.04 -9.26 23.58
N MET A 170 -0.56 -9.37 24.79
CA MET A 170 -1.06 -8.24 25.56
C MET A 170 -0.29 -8.11 26.88
N LYS A 171 0.19 -6.90 27.15
CA LYS A 171 0.83 -6.49 28.40
C LYS A 171 0.02 -5.35 29.00
N VAL A 172 -0.29 -5.43 30.29
CA VAL A 172 -1.08 -4.43 31.01
C VAL A 172 -0.36 -4.04 32.28
N GLU A 173 -0.27 -2.74 32.55
CA GLU A 173 0.30 -2.18 33.77
C GLU A 173 -0.78 -1.33 34.46
N ALA A 174 -1.12 -1.69 35.70
CA ALA A 174 -2.11 -0.96 36.49
C ALA A 174 -1.52 0.32 37.07
N GLN A 175 -2.28 1.40 37.04
CA GLN A 175 -1.85 2.69 37.60
C GLN A 175 -1.88 2.63 39.14
N SER A 176 -0.74 2.82 39.79
CA SER A 176 -0.66 2.95 41.26
C SER A 176 -1.08 4.35 41.72
N ALA A 177 -1.66 4.43 42.93
CA ALA A 177 -2.34 5.63 43.45
C ALA A 177 -1.45 6.86 43.71
N ILE A 178 -0.14 6.80 43.44
CA ILE A 178 0.84 7.83 43.78
C ILE A 178 1.40 8.45 42.49
N THR A 179 0.68 9.46 42.00
CA THR A 179 1.14 10.61 41.18
C THR A 179 2.34 10.39 40.22
N ASP A 180 2.16 9.59 39.17
CA ASP A 180 2.72 9.96 37.87
C ASP A 180 1.89 9.35 36.75
N ARG A 181 1.35 10.18 35.83
CA ARG A 181 0.57 9.66 34.69
C ARG A 181 1.55 8.98 33.74
N GLN A 182 1.59 7.65 33.76
CA GLN A 182 2.47 6.90 32.88
C GLN A 182 2.01 7.08 31.43
N VAL A 183 2.89 7.61 30.58
CA VAL A 183 2.60 7.79 29.15
C VAL A 183 2.64 6.42 28.48
N PRO A 184 1.64 6.05 27.67
CA PRO A 184 1.67 4.78 26.94
C PRO A 184 2.81 4.81 25.92
N VAL A 185 3.81 3.97 26.14
CA VAL A 185 4.99 3.82 25.28
C VAL A 185 5.16 2.35 24.96
N ILE A 186 5.49 2.06 23.70
CA ILE A 186 5.89 0.71 23.30
C ILE A 186 7.29 0.44 23.84
N THR A 187 7.39 -0.53 24.74
CA THR A 187 8.65 -1.00 25.32
C THR A 187 9.34 -2.04 24.44
N TYR A 188 8.57 -2.72 23.58
CA TYR A 188 9.10 -3.73 22.65
C TYR A 188 10.16 -3.17 21.70
N ASP A 189 11.37 -3.70 21.78
CA ASP A 189 12.41 -3.45 20.78
C ASP A 189 12.17 -4.25 19.49
N SER A 190 12.98 -4.03 18.45
CA SER A 190 12.75 -4.70 17.17
C SER A 190 13.10 -6.20 17.20
N LYS A 191 14.02 -6.61 18.07
CA LYS A 191 14.43 -8.01 18.25
C LYS A 191 13.36 -8.79 19.03
N GLU A 192 12.80 -8.18 20.07
CA GLU A 192 11.70 -8.73 20.86
C GLU A 192 10.42 -8.89 20.04
N LEU A 193 10.15 -7.97 19.11
CA LEU A 193 9.06 -8.19 18.15
C LEU A 193 9.42 -9.32 17.17
N LEU A 194 10.65 -9.38 16.67
CA LEU A 194 11.04 -10.43 15.72
C LEU A 194 10.96 -11.83 16.34
N SER A 195 11.24 -12.00 17.63
CA SER A 195 11.09 -13.29 18.31
C SER A 195 9.62 -13.74 18.46
N LEU A 196 8.65 -12.84 18.31
CA LEU A 196 7.23 -13.18 18.23
C LEU A 196 6.82 -13.68 16.84
N CYS A 197 7.73 -13.67 15.86
CA CYS A 197 7.46 -14.17 14.51
C CYS A 197 7.64 -15.69 14.37
N ASP A 198 8.43 -16.30 15.25
CA ASP A 198 8.73 -17.73 15.27
C ASP A 198 7.57 -18.54 15.89
#